data_AF-A0A645G728-F1
#
_entry.id   AF-A0A645G728-F1
#
_cell.length_a   1.000
_cell.length_b   1.000
_cell.length_c   1.000
_cell.angle_alpha   90.00
_cell.angle_beta   90.00
_cell.angle_gamma   90.00
#
_symmetry.space_group_name_H-M   'P 1'
#
loop_
_entity.id
_entity.type
_entity.pdbx_description
1 polymer ?
#
loop_
_entity_poly.entity_id
_entity_poly.type
_entity_poly.pdbx_seq_one_letter_code
_entity_poly.pdbx_strand_id
1 'polypeptide(L)'
;MVSILSGATVFFTSIFTVNYFSNFISTINLSADYEGDKSIANKVNSYKSIMTIMFLLGTVSFLGLTIFGYLNNCKFLPWEARVTGVQSYITFLILFALINFYGSTSGKNKIKLEKLNVKKEVVWMCILLFMCIALTLVAVFVI
;
A
#
# COMPACT_ATOMS: atom_id res chain seq x y z
N MET A 1 -22.35 -19.92 2.98
CA MET A 1 -21.03 -20.50 3.25
C MET A 1 -20.00 -19.38 3.17
N VAL A 2 -19.38 -18.99 4.29
CA VAL A 2 -18.19 -18.12 4.25
C VAL A 2 -17.06 -19.00 3.75
N SER A 3 -16.51 -18.71 2.58
CA SER A 3 -15.37 -19.47 2.09
C SER A 3 -14.17 -19.09 2.94
N ILE A 4 -13.48 -20.06 3.52
CA ILE A 4 -12.20 -19.82 4.23
C ILE A 4 -11.22 -19.06 3.31
N LEU A 5 -11.32 -19.30 2.00
CA LEU A 5 -10.56 -18.61 0.96
C LEU A 5 -10.84 -17.11 0.95
N SER A 6 -12.10 -16.67 1.09
CA SER A 6 -12.44 -15.25 1.08
C SER A 6 -12.01 -14.54 2.37
N GLY A 7 -11.98 -15.22 3.52
CA GLY A 7 -11.40 -14.69 4.76
C GLY A 7 -9.89 -14.51 4.66
N ALA A 8 -9.18 -15.50 4.11
CA ALA A 8 -7.74 -15.43 3.88
C ALA A 8 -7.37 -14.29 2.91
N THR A 9 -8.12 -14.10 1.83
CA THR A 9 -7.90 -12.97 0.90
C THR A 9 -8.01 -11.62 1.59
N VAL A 10 -9.01 -11.42 2.46
CA VAL A 10 -9.16 -10.16 3.23
C VAL A 10 -7.98 -9.95 4.19
N PHE A 11 -7.50 -11.01 4.82
CA PHE A 11 -6.34 -10.94 5.71
C PHE A 11 -5.04 -10.59 4.97
N PHE A 12 -4.76 -11.25 3.83
CA PHE A 12 -3.55 -10.92 3.06
C PHE A 12 -3.62 -9.53 2.45
N THR A 13 -4.76 -9.14 1.88
CA THR A 13 -4.94 -7.80 1.30
C THR A 13 -4.84 -6.70 2.34
N SER A 14 -5.26 -6.94 3.59
CA SER A 14 -5.06 -5.96 4.66
C SER A 14 -3.58 -5.79 5.04
N ILE A 15 -2.82 -6.89 5.14
CA ILE A 15 -1.36 -6.84 5.37
C ILE A 15 -0.66 -6.07 4.25
N PHE A 16 -1.00 -6.36 2.98
CA PHE A 16 -0.43 -5.65 1.84
C PHE A 16 -0.81 -4.17 1.84
N THR A 17 -2.06 -3.82 2.17
CA THR A 17 -2.49 -2.42 2.29
C THR A 17 -1.62 -1.68 3.30
N VAL A 18 -1.43 -2.24 4.51
CA VAL A 18 -0.62 -1.62 5.57
C VAL A 18 0.84 -1.46 5.14
N ASN A 19 1.42 -2.48 4.52
CA ASN A 19 2.81 -2.45 4.07
C ASN A 19 3.03 -1.39 2.97
N TYR A 20 2.19 -1.39 1.93
CA TYR A 20 2.28 -0.41 0.84
C TYR A 20 2.06 1.01 1.34
N PHE A 21 1.12 1.19 2.27
CA PHE A 21 0.86 2.49 2.87
C PHE A 21 2.03 2.96 3.76
N SER A 22 2.65 2.07 4.53
CA SER A 22 3.88 2.38 5.28
C SER A 22 5.01 2.83 4.36
N ASN A 23 5.20 2.12 3.26
CA ASN A 23 6.25 2.44 2.28
C ASN A 23 5.96 3.74 1.54
N PHE A 24 4.69 4.07 1.27
CA PHE A 24 4.27 5.37 0.75
C PHE A 24 4.68 6.51 1.69
N ILE A 25 4.33 6.43 2.98
CA ILE A 25 4.67 7.44 3.99
C ILE A 25 6.19 7.56 4.17
N SER A 26 6.91 6.45 4.16
CA SER A 26 8.38 6.44 4.21
C SER A 26 8.98 7.14 2.98
N THR A 27 8.48 6.82 1.78
CA THR A 27 8.95 7.39 0.51
C THR A 27 8.74 8.89 0.44
N ILE A 28 7.59 9.40 0.91
CA ILE A 28 7.33 10.85 0.98
C ILE A 28 8.31 11.56 1.91
N ASN A 29 8.80 10.89 2.94
CA ASN A 29 9.75 11.45 3.89
C ASN A 29 11.22 11.24 3.48
N LEU A 30 11.48 10.64 2.31
CA LEU A 30 12.83 10.53 1.78
C LEU A 30 13.42 11.91 1.50
N SER A 31 14.60 12.13 2.08
CA SER A 31 15.48 13.25 1.80
C SER A 31 16.83 12.72 1.30
N ALA A 32 17.47 13.50 0.42
CA ALA A 32 18.84 13.23 -0.01
C ALA A 32 19.80 13.69 1.09
N ASP A 33 20.73 12.84 1.50
CA ASP A 33 21.81 13.21 2.42
C ASP A 33 22.98 13.84 1.63
N TYR A 34 22.72 14.91 0.87
CA TYR A 34 23.75 15.54 0.04
C TYR A 34 23.58 17.06 -0.04
N GLU A 35 24.52 17.75 0.59
CA GLU A 35 24.75 19.18 0.42
C GLU A 35 25.49 19.41 -0.91
N GLY A 36 24.79 19.86 -1.96
CA GLY A 36 25.42 20.65 -3.02
C GLY A 36 25.20 20.22 -4.48
N ASP A 37 24.79 18.98 -4.80
CA ASP A 37 24.64 18.56 -6.20
C ASP A 37 23.17 18.49 -6.66
N LYS A 38 22.75 19.50 -7.44
CA LYS A 38 21.40 19.61 -8.03
C LYS A 38 21.04 18.43 -8.95
N SER A 39 22.02 17.79 -9.60
CA SER A 39 21.79 16.64 -10.48
C SER A 39 21.33 15.41 -9.69
N ILE A 40 21.94 15.19 -8.53
CA ILE A 40 21.63 14.08 -7.63
C ILE A 40 20.26 14.30 -6.96
N ALA A 41 19.97 15.53 -6.53
CA ALA A 41 18.67 15.89 -5.99
C ALA A 41 17.52 15.61 -6.97
N ASN A 42 17.73 15.93 -8.26
CA ASN A 42 16.73 15.65 -9.31
C ASN A 42 16.47 14.15 -9.51
N LYS A 43 17.51 13.30 -9.44
CA LYS A 43 17.36 11.83 -9.52
C LYS A 43 16.59 11.28 -8.33
N VAL A 44 16.89 11.74 -7.12
CA VAL A 44 16.19 11.31 -5.90
C VAL A 44 14.73 11.77 -5.91
N ASN A 45 14.46 12.99 -6.37
CA ASN A 45 13.09 13.49 -6.53
C ASN A 45 12.29 12.70 -7.57
N SER A 46 12.90 12.36 -8.72
CA SER A 46 12.25 11.51 -9.72
C SER A 46 11.93 10.12 -9.16
N TYR A 47 12.88 9.49 -8.45
CA TYR A 47 12.64 8.22 -7.76
C TYR A 47 11.50 8.32 -6.76
N LYS A 48 11.55 9.33 -5.90
CA LYS A 48 10.54 9.60 -4.88
C LYS A 48 9.16 9.73 -5.51
N SER A 49 9.02 10.51 -6.58
CA SER A 49 7.75 10.68 -7.28
C SER A 49 7.23 9.36 -7.86
N ILE A 50 8.08 8.60 -8.57
CA ILE A 50 7.69 7.31 -9.15
C ILE A 50 7.23 6.33 -8.06
N MET A 51 8.04 6.15 -7.01
CA MET A 51 7.73 5.22 -5.92
C MET A 51 6.49 5.66 -5.14
N THR A 52 6.30 6.97 -4.92
CA THR A 52 5.11 7.51 -4.26
C THR A 52 3.84 7.17 -5.03
N ILE A 53 3.83 7.40 -6.35
CA ILE A 53 2.70 7.05 -7.22
C ILE A 53 2.43 5.54 -7.16
N MET A 54 3.49 4.74 -7.24
CA MET A 54 3.40 3.29 -7.24
C MET A 54 2.84 2.73 -5.92
N PHE A 55 3.36 3.18 -4.77
CA PHE A 55 2.87 2.76 -3.46
C PHE A 55 1.44 3.25 -3.18
N LEU A 56 1.09 4.46 -3.65
CA LEU A 56 -0.27 5.00 -3.55
C LEU A 56 -1.25 4.12 -4.32
N LEU A 57 -0.92 3.78 -5.57
CA LEU A 57 -1.77 2.93 -6.40
C LEU A 57 -1.97 1.56 -5.76
N GLY A 58 -0.89 0.92 -5.28
CA GLY A 58 -0.99 -0.35 -4.55
C GLY A 58 -1.86 -0.24 -3.30
N THR A 59 -1.70 0.82 -2.51
CA THR A 59 -2.54 1.07 -1.33
C THR A 59 -4.02 1.14 -1.68
N VAL A 60 -4.38 1.94 -2.69
CA VAL A 60 -5.79 2.10 -3.12
C VAL A 60 -6.36 0.77 -3.62
N SER A 61 -5.60 0.02 -4.41
CA SER A 61 -6.02 -1.30 -4.90
C SER A 61 -6.30 -2.30 -3.78
N PHE A 62 -5.36 -2.46 -2.84
CA PHE A 62 -5.53 -3.39 -1.73
C PHE A 62 -6.60 -2.93 -0.73
N LEU A 63 -6.71 -1.62 -0.50
CA LEU A 63 -7.77 -1.06 0.33
C LEU A 63 -9.14 -1.42 -0.25
N GLY A 64 -9.34 -1.21 -1.56
CA GLY A 64 -10.56 -1.59 -2.26
C GLY A 64 -10.87 -3.08 -2.09
N LEU A 65 -9.91 -3.95 -2.40
CA LEU A 65 -10.08 -5.41 -2.26
C LEU A 65 -10.42 -5.81 -0.82
N THR A 66 -9.79 -5.18 0.17
CA THR A 66 -10.05 -5.45 1.60
C THR A 66 -11.47 -5.05 1.97
N ILE A 67 -11.92 -3.83 1.58
CA ILE A 67 -13.27 -3.32 1.88
C ILE A 67 -14.34 -4.19 1.21
N PHE A 68 -14.23 -4.40 -0.10
CA PHE A 68 -15.22 -5.21 -0.83
C PHE A 68 -15.23 -6.67 -0.35
N GLY A 69 -14.04 -7.24 -0.10
CA GLY A 69 -13.90 -8.58 0.46
C GLY A 69 -14.51 -8.69 1.85
N TYR A 70 -14.30 -7.70 2.72
CA TYR A 70 -14.91 -7.66 4.06
C TYR A 70 -16.44 -7.56 3.98
N LEU A 71 -16.97 -6.63 3.18
CA LEU A 71 -18.42 -6.45 3.01
C LEU A 71 -19.11 -7.73 2.50
N ASN A 72 -18.46 -8.46 1.58
CA ASN A 72 -18.97 -9.72 1.06
C ASN A 72 -18.90 -10.87 2.09
N ASN A 73 -17.77 -10.98 2.81
CA ASN A 73 -17.60 -11.98 3.88
C ASN A 73 -18.55 -11.75 5.05
N CYS A 74 -18.86 -10.50 5.37
CA CYS A 74 -19.72 -10.13 6.49
C CYS A 74 -21.17 -9.89 6.10
N LYS A 75 -21.63 -10.39 4.95
CA LYS A 75 -22.99 -10.13 4.42
C LYS A 75 -24.15 -10.48 5.36
N PHE A 76 -23.92 -11.37 6.32
CA PHE A 76 -24.89 -11.80 7.32
C PHE A 76 -25.04 -10.81 8.47
N LEU A 77 -24.07 -9.91 8.66
CA LEU A 77 -24.14 -8.85 9.66
C LEU A 77 -25.03 -7.70 9.17
N PRO A 78 -25.72 -6.99 10.09
CA PRO A 78 -26.45 -5.79 9.74
C PRO A 78 -25.54 -4.76 9.06
N TRP A 79 -26.12 -3.93 8.19
CA TRP A 79 -25.36 -2.95 7.40
C TRP A 79 -24.54 -1.99 8.29
N GLU A 80 -25.12 -1.55 9.40
CA GLU A 80 -24.44 -0.68 10.38
C GLU A 80 -23.14 -1.31 10.91
N ALA A 81 -23.18 -2.57 11.36
CA ALA A 81 -22.01 -3.27 11.85
C ALA A 81 -20.93 -3.47 10.76
N ARG A 82 -21.35 -3.68 9.50
CA ARG A 82 -20.44 -3.77 8.36
C ARG A 82 -19.73 -2.43 8.12
N VAL A 83 -20.48 -1.33 8.12
CA VAL A 83 -19.93 0.02 7.96
C VAL A 83 -18.97 0.36 9.09
N THR A 84 -19.33 0.06 10.35
CA THR A 84 -18.44 0.27 11.51
C THR A 84 -17.14 -0.52 11.40
N GLY A 85 -17.18 -1.75 10.88
CA GLY A 85 -15.98 -2.55 10.62
C GLY A 85 -15.04 -1.90 9.59
N VAL A 86 -15.61 -1.43 8.47
CA VAL A 86 -14.84 -0.69 7.45
C VAL A 86 -14.28 0.61 8.01
N GLN A 87 -15.08 1.36 8.77
CA GLN A 87 -14.64 2.60 9.43
C GLN A 87 -13.47 2.34 10.37
N SER A 88 -13.58 1.34 11.24
CA SER A 88 -12.52 0.96 12.18
C SER A 88 -11.21 0.62 11.46
N TYR A 89 -11.28 -0.09 10.33
CA TYR A 89 -10.11 -0.41 9.52
C TYR A 89 -9.46 0.85 8.90
N ILE A 90 -10.26 1.76 8.34
CA ILE A 90 -9.75 3.03 7.80
C ILE A 90 -9.15 3.89 8.91
N THR A 91 -9.79 3.96 10.08
CA THR A 91 -9.27 4.67 11.26
C THR A 91 -7.94 4.09 11.71
N PHE A 92 -7.79 2.75 11.73
CA PHE A 92 -6.52 2.10 12.02
C PHE A 92 -5.42 2.52 11.04
N LEU A 93 -5.71 2.54 9.73
CA LEU A 93 -4.76 3.01 8.72
C LEU A 93 -4.35 4.46 8.95
N ILE A 94 -5.29 5.35 9.28
CA ILE A 94 -5.00 6.77 9.58
C ILE A 94 -4.09 6.89 10.81
N LEU A 95 -4.42 6.21 11.91
CA LEU A 95 -3.60 6.23 13.13
C LEU A 95 -2.18 5.70 12.87
N PHE A 96 -2.09 4.59 12.12
CA PHE A 96 -0.80 4.03 11.71
C PHE A 96 -0.01 4.99 10.80
N ALA A 97 -0.69 5.75 9.93
CA ALA A 97 -0.08 6.80 9.12
C ALA A 97 0.58 7.86 9.99
N LEU A 98 -0.15 8.37 10.98
CA LEU A 98 0.32 9.42 11.88
C LEU A 98 1.56 8.95 12.64
N ILE A 99 1.51 7.75 13.22
CA ILE A 99 2.66 7.16 13.95
C ILE A 99 3.87 7.04 13.04
N ASN A 100 3.73 6.51 11.82
CA ASN A 100 4.84 6.38 10.88
C ASN A 100 5.36 7.74 10.41
N PHE A 101 4.48 8.71 10.20
CA PHE A 101 4.86 10.05 9.78
C PHE A 101 5.71 10.76 10.85
N TYR A 102 5.31 10.69 12.12
CA TYR A 102 6.08 11.24 13.25
C TYR A 102 7.34 10.42 13.58
N GLY A 103 7.33 9.11 13.37
CA GLY A 103 8.54 8.27 13.53
C GLY A 103 9.60 8.53 12.45
N SER A 104 9.17 8.91 11.24
CA SER A 104 10.01 9.12 10.06
C SER A 104 10.82 10.43 10.10
N THR A 105 10.39 11.41 10.90
CA THR A 105 11.06 12.72 11.05
C THR A 105 12.39 12.65 11.82
N SER A 106 12.72 11.50 12.43
CA SER A 106 13.94 11.27 13.25
C SER A 106 15.27 11.20 12.46
N GLY A 107 15.34 11.62 11.19
CA GLY A 107 16.59 11.58 10.40
C GLY A 107 17.09 10.17 10.03
N LYS A 108 16.31 9.12 10.33
CA LYS A 108 16.65 7.70 10.07
C LYS A 108 16.41 7.25 8.62
N ASN A 109 15.65 8.01 7.83
CA ASN A 109 15.29 7.67 6.45
C ASN A 109 16.17 8.36 5.40
N LYS A 110 17.48 8.45 5.67
CA LYS A 110 18.48 8.87 4.68
C LYS A 110 18.82 7.69 3.79
N ILE A 111 18.51 7.77 2.50
CA ILE A 111 18.90 6.75 1.52
C ILE A 111 20.34 7.01 1.05
N LYS A 112 21.21 6.00 1.20
CA LYS A 112 22.49 5.93 0.47
C LYS A 112 22.21 5.59 -0.99
N LEU A 113 22.77 6.36 -1.92
CA LEU A 113 22.55 6.24 -3.38
C LEU A 113 22.82 4.84 -3.95
N GLU A 114 23.76 4.08 -3.37
CA GLU A 114 24.12 2.73 -3.82
C GLU A 114 22.98 1.70 -3.74
N LYS A 115 21.90 1.96 -2.98
CA LYS A 115 20.78 1.02 -2.81
C LYS A 115 19.58 1.28 -3.73
N LEU A 116 19.59 2.33 -4.55
CA LEU A 116 18.44 2.71 -5.38
C LEU A 116 18.38 1.91 -6.70
N ASN A 117 17.85 0.68 -6.66
CA ASN A 117 17.51 -0.06 -7.89
C ASN A 117 16.02 0.10 -8.25
N VAL A 118 15.69 1.25 -8.84
CA VAL A 118 14.33 1.64 -9.25
C VAL A 118 13.68 0.60 -10.17
N LYS A 119 14.47 0.04 -11.10
CA LYS A 119 13.96 -0.90 -12.11
C LYS A 119 13.44 -2.18 -11.47
N LYS A 120 14.13 -2.70 -10.44
CA LYS A 120 13.71 -3.92 -9.75
C LYS A 120 12.40 -3.73 -8.99
N GLU A 121 12.26 -2.64 -8.24
CA GLU A 121 11.03 -2.35 -7.46
C GLU A 121 9.82 -2.11 -8.36
N VAL A 122 10.01 -1.35 -9.46
CA VAL A 122 8.95 -1.12 -10.44
C VAL A 122 8.52 -2.43 -11.11
N VAL A 123 9.46 -3.29 -11.51
CA VAL A 123 9.14 -4.61 -12.10
C VAL A 123 8.35 -5.47 -11.12
N TRP A 124 8.77 -5.56 -9.85
CA TRP A 124 8.05 -6.32 -8.84
C TRP A 124 6.62 -5.81 -8.63
N MET A 125 6.42 -4.50 -8.55
CA MET A 125 5.07 -3.95 -8.41
C MET A 125 4.20 -4.16 -9.65
N CYS A 126 4.75 -4.03 -10.86
CA CYS A 126 4.02 -4.32 -12.09
C CYS A 126 3.56 -5.78 -12.13
N ILE A 127 4.42 -6.72 -11.75
CA ILE A 127 4.05 -8.14 -11.63
C ILE A 127 2.90 -8.31 -10.63
N LEU A 128 2.99 -7.64 -9.49
CA LEU A 128 2.01 -7.74 -8.42
C LEU A 128 0.65 -7.16 -8.82
N LEU A 129 0.65 -6.01 -9.51
CA LEU A 129 -0.56 -5.41 -10.11
C LEU A 129 -1.16 -6.29 -11.20
N PHE A 130 -0.33 -6.87 -12.07
CA PHE A 130 -0.80 -7.78 -13.11
C PHE A 130 -1.43 -9.04 -12.50
N MET A 131 -0.84 -9.59 -11.44
CA MET A 131 -1.45 -10.68 -10.67
C MET A 131 -2.78 -10.26 -10.02
N CYS A 132 -2.86 -9.07 -9.42
CA CYS A 132 -4.12 -8.57 -8.86
C CYS A 132 -5.20 -8.43 -9.93
N ILE A 133 -4.88 -7.88 -11.10
CA ILE A 133 -5.81 -7.76 -12.24
C ILE A 133 -6.24 -9.16 -12.70
N ALA A 134 -5.29 -10.08 -12.91
CA ALA A 134 -5.58 -11.44 -13.35
C ALA A 134 -6.49 -12.18 -12.35
N LEU A 135 -6.19 -12.10 -11.05
CA LEU A 135 -7.01 -12.70 -10.00
C LEU A 135 -8.41 -12.07 -9.93
N THR A 136 -8.51 -10.75 -10.14
CA THR A 136 -9.80 -10.06 -10.19
C THR A 136 -10.61 -10.51 -11.41
N LEU A 137 -9.99 -10.63 -12.58
CA LEU A 137 -10.64 -11.14 -13.79
C LEU A 137 -11.10 -12.59 -13.60
N VAL A 138 -10.25 -13.46 -13.05
CA VAL A 138 -10.63 -14.85 -12.73
C VAL A 138 -11.82 -14.87 -11.77
N ALA A 139 -11.79 -14.06 -10.70
CA ALA A 139 -12.91 -13.99 -9.76
C ALA A 139 -14.22 -13.49 -10.40
N VAL A 140 -14.14 -12.60 -11.40
CA VAL A 140 -15.31 -12.08 -12.12
C VAL A 140 -15.87 -13.06 -13.14
N PHE A 141 -15.02 -13.84 -13.83
CA PHE A 141 -15.42 -14.72 -14.93
C PHE A 141 -15.61 -16.20 -14.54
N VAL A 142 -15.16 -16.62 -13.36
CA VAL A 142 -15.33 -18.00 -12.84
C VAL A 142 -16.52 -18.11 -11.86
N ILE A 143 -17.13 -16.99 -11.49
CA ILE A 143 -18.44 -16.93 -10.80
C ILE A 143 -19.54 -16.79 -11.86
#